data_AF-A0A956Z9H5-F1
#
_entry.id   AF-A0A956Z9H5-F1
#
_cell.length_a   1.000
_cell.length_b   1.000
_cell.length_c   1.000
_cell.angle_alpha   90.00
_cell.angle_beta   90.00
_cell.angle_gamma   90.00
#
_symmetry.space_group_name_H-M   'P 1'
#
loop_
_entity.id
_entity.type
_entity.pdbx_description
1 polymer ?
#
loop_
_entity_poly.entity_id
_entity_poly.type
_entity_poly.pdbx_seq_one_letter_code
_entity_poly.pdbx_strand_id
1 'polypeptide(L)'
;WSLIHIDDAASAFATAALEDLPGIWHVVDDMPVKTGDFLNYFAGRIGAQQPYRFPVWLARFLAGSYAVEFFTASNNTSSAKLKAASSWSPKYPTYREGIPEVVRDWKAEGFLL
;
A
#
# COMPACT_ATOMS: atom_id res chain seq x y z
N TRP A 1 3.44 -6.30 4.07
CA TRP A 1 2.70 -5.39 3.18
C TRP A 1 3.66 -4.81 2.19
N SER A 2 3.46 -5.13 0.93
CA SER A 2 4.03 -4.37 -0.19
C SER A 2 2.90 -3.50 -0.71
N LEU A 3 3.06 -2.19 -0.61
CA LEU A 3 2.00 -1.23 -0.90
C LEU A 3 2.14 -0.74 -2.34
N ILE A 4 1.18 0.04 -2.82
CA ILE A 4 1.31 0.71 -4.11
C ILE A 4 0.51 2.01 -4.07
N HIS A 5 1.06 3.07 -4.64
CA HIS A 5 0.30 4.29 -4.87
C HIS A 5 -0.69 4.08 -6.01
N ILE A 6 -1.89 4.65 -5.94
CA ILE A 6 -2.94 4.38 -6.94
C ILE A 6 -2.53 4.83 -8.35
N ASP A 7 -1.89 5.99 -8.48
CA ASP A 7 -1.35 6.47 -9.75
C ASP A 7 -0.26 5.57 -10.32
N ASP A 8 0.55 4.96 -9.45
CA ASP A 8 1.60 4.03 -9.86
C ASP A 8 1.02 2.69 -10.29
N ALA A 9 -0.04 2.23 -9.63
CA ALA A 9 -0.81 1.07 -10.07
C ALA A 9 -1.46 1.31 -11.44
N ALA A 10 -2.05 2.49 -11.65
CA ALA A 10 -2.69 2.86 -12.91
C ALA A 10 -1.68 2.99 -14.05
N SER A 11 -0.55 3.66 -13.81
CA SER A 11 0.52 3.79 -14.82
C SER A 11 1.16 2.44 -15.15
N ALA A 12 1.37 1.56 -14.16
CA ALA A 12 1.87 0.21 -14.41
C ALA A 12 0.94 -0.60 -15.31
N PHE A 13 -0.37 -0.52 -15.04
CA PHE A 13 -1.38 -1.17 -15.86
C PHE A 13 -1.39 -0.62 -17.29
N ALA A 14 -1.36 0.71 -17.44
CA ALA A 14 -1.30 1.36 -18.75
C ALA A 14 -0.04 0.95 -19.53
N THR A 15 1.13 0.94 -18.89
CA THR A 15 2.38 0.49 -19.51
C THR A 15 2.29 -0.97 -19.93
N ALA A 16 1.81 -1.86 -19.06
CA ALA A 16 1.69 -3.28 -19.39
C ALA A 16 0.75 -3.52 -20.58
N ALA A 17 -0.35 -2.76 -20.68
CA ALA A 17 -1.28 -2.84 -21.80
C ALA A 17 -0.68 -2.25 -23.10
N LEU A 18 0.02 -1.12 -23.01
CA LEU A 18 0.59 -0.43 -24.18
C LEU A 18 1.81 -1.16 -24.77
N GLU A 19 2.58 -1.85 -23.92
CA GLU A 19 3.73 -2.65 -24.34
C GLU A 19 3.38 -4.13 -24.60
N ASP A 20 2.09 -4.47 -24.55
CA ASP A 20 1.58 -5.83 -24.79
C ASP A 20 2.28 -6.90 -23.95
N LEU A 21 2.49 -6.62 -22.65
CA LEU A 21 3.20 -7.52 -21.73
C LEU A 21 2.30 -8.70 -21.32
N PRO A 22 2.62 -9.95 -21.71
CA PRO A 22 1.78 -11.09 -21.35
C PRO A 22 2.03 -11.54 -19.90
N GLY A 23 1.02 -12.21 -19.32
CA GLY A 23 1.15 -12.93 -18.05
C GLY A 23 0.80 -12.11 -16.81
N ILE A 24 1.31 -12.57 -15.66
CA ILE A 24 0.99 -12.01 -14.34
C ILE A 24 2.20 -11.23 -13.82
N TRP A 25 1.93 -9.99 -13.40
CA TRP A 25 2.93 -9.06 -12.88
C TRP A 25 2.51 -8.54 -11.50
N HIS A 26 3.48 -8.43 -10.61
CA HIS A 26 3.26 -7.82 -9.30
C HIS A 26 3.62 -6.33 -9.39
N VAL A 27 2.73 -5.48 -8.93
CA VAL A 27 2.89 -4.02 -8.96
C VAL A 27 2.84 -3.51 -7.53
N VAL A 28 4.01 -3.16 -7.01
CA VAL A 28 4.21 -2.69 -5.63
C VAL A 28 5.34 -1.68 -5.59
N ASP A 29 5.36 -0.89 -4.52
CA ASP A 29 6.43 0.00 -4.12
C ASP A 29 7.68 -0.79 -3.68
N ASP A 30 8.79 -0.08 -3.47
CA ASP A 30 10.10 -0.65 -3.16
C ASP A 30 10.35 -0.81 -1.66
N MET A 31 9.37 -0.47 -0.81
CA MET A 31 9.53 -0.48 0.66
C MET A 31 8.47 -1.35 1.35
N PRO A 32 8.69 -2.67 1.42
CA PRO A 32 7.85 -3.56 2.23
C PRO A 32 7.80 -3.10 3.69
N VAL A 33 6.61 -3.15 4.28
CA VAL A 33 6.33 -2.63 5.61
C VAL A 33 5.45 -3.60 6.42
N LYS A 34 5.60 -3.58 7.74
CA LYS A 34 4.67 -4.26 8.65
C LYS A 34 3.41 -3.42 8.78
N THR A 35 2.24 -4.06 8.89
CA THR A 35 0.93 -3.39 8.99
C THR A 35 0.93 -2.32 10.08
N GLY A 36 1.44 -2.66 11.28
CA GLY A 36 1.49 -1.72 12.40
C GLY A 36 2.35 -0.49 12.12
N ASP A 37 3.51 -0.67 11.47
CA ASP A 37 4.43 0.43 11.16
C ASP A 37 3.83 1.36 10.09
N PHE A 38 3.12 0.80 9.11
CA PHE A 38 2.36 1.58 8.13
C PHE A 38 1.23 2.37 8.80
N LEU A 39 0.39 1.72 9.61
CA LEU A 39 -0.74 2.38 10.28
C LEU A 39 -0.27 3.49 11.22
N ASN A 40 0.81 3.27 11.97
CA ASN A 40 1.40 4.29 12.84
C ASN A 40 1.91 5.49 12.05
N TYR A 41 2.61 5.23 10.94
CA TYR A 41 3.08 6.30 10.05
C TYR A 41 1.90 7.08 9.48
N PHE A 42 0.90 6.40 8.91
CA PHE A 42 -0.25 7.04 8.31
C PHE A 42 -1.05 7.87 9.32
N ALA A 43 -1.33 7.31 10.51
CA ALA A 43 -1.99 8.03 11.61
C ALA A 43 -1.26 9.34 11.96
N GLY A 44 0.08 9.31 12.05
CA GLY A 44 0.89 10.50 12.28
C GLY A 44 0.79 11.54 11.16
N ARG A 45 0.60 11.12 9.90
CA ARG A 45 0.45 12.03 8.76
C ARG A 45 -0.90 12.72 8.69
N ILE A 46 -1.95 12.07 9.19
CA ILE A 46 -3.32 12.62 9.23
C ILE A 46 -3.67 13.25 10.59
N GLY A 47 -2.76 13.25 11.57
CA GLY A 47 -3.02 13.79 12.91
C GLY A 47 -3.97 12.94 13.75
N ALA A 48 -4.19 11.68 13.37
CA ALA A 48 -5.05 10.75 14.11
C ALA A 48 -4.32 10.14 15.31
N GLN A 49 -5.11 9.62 16.25
CA GLN A 49 -4.58 8.84 17.36
C GLN A 49 -3.87 7.57 16.86
N GLN A 50 -2.77 7.21 17.52
CA GLN A 50 -2.02 6.00 17.19
C GLN A 50 -2.85 4.72 17.41
N PRO A 51 -2.78 3.73 16.51
CA PRO A 51 -3.45 2.45 16.65
C PRO A 51 -3.07 1.71 17.93
N TYR A 52 -4.07 1.12 18.60
CA TYR A 52 -3.85 0.25 19.76
C TYR A 52 -3.32 -1.13 19.35
N ARG A 53 -2.53 -1.76 20.24
CA ARG A 53 -2.08 -3.15 20.09
C ARG A 53 -2.96 -4.08 20.92
N PHE A 54 -3.52 -5.11 20.29
CA PHE A 54 -4.36 -6.11 20.96
C PHE A 54 -3.78 -7.52 20.79
N PRO A 55 -3.99 -8.43 21.77
CA PRO A 55 -3.75 -9.86 21.58
C PRO A 55 -4.59 -10.44 20.43
N VAL A 56 -4.02 -11.38 19.67
CA VAL A 56 -4.66 -11.99 18.49
C VAL A 56 -6.02 -12.62 18.81
N TRP A 57 -6.15 -13.31 19.94
CA TRP A 57 -7.41 -13.96 20.33
C TRP A 57 -8.54 -12.93 20.52
N LEU A 58 -8.23 -11.77 21.10
CA LEU A 58 -9.19 -10.70 21.33
C LEU A 58 -9.56 -10.01 20.00
N ALA A 59 -8.57 -9.78 19.15
CA ALA A 59 -8.82 -9.25 17.81
C ALA A 59 -9.72 -10.20 16.98
N ARG A 60 -9.53 -11.52 17.08
CA ARG A 60 -10.39 -12.51 16.41
C ARG A 60 -11.82 -12.49 16.94
N PHE A 61 -11.99 -12.30 18.25
CA PHE A 61 -13.32 -12.18 18.85
C PHE A 61 -14.07 -10.93 18.36
N LEU A 62 -13.38 -9.79 18.24
CA LEU A 62 -13.98 -8.51 17.86
C LEU A 62 -14.16 -8.33 16.35
N ALA A 63 -13.17 -8.73 15.54
CA ALA A 63 -13.11 -8.46 14.10
C ALA A 63 -13.29 -9.72 13.23
N GLY A 64 -13.36 -10.91 13.83
CA GLY A 64 -13.41 -12.18 13.13
C GLY A 64 -12.05 -12.68 12.65
N SER A 65 -11.95 -13.99 12.42
CA SER A 65 -10.68 -14.65 12.05
C SER A 65 -10.13 -14.21 10.70
N TYR A 66 -11.01 -13.98 9.71
CA TYR A 66 -10.62 -13.59 8.35
C TYR A 66 -9.93 -12.22 8.34
N ALA A 67 -10.50 -11.22 9.02
CA ALA A 67 -9.90 -9.89 9.08
C ALA A 67 -8.52 -9.92 9.73
N VAL A 68 -8.39 -10.66 10.84
CA VAL A 68 -7.10 -10.80 11.54
C VAL A 68 -6.07 -11.47 10.64
N GLU A 69 -6.42 -12.55 9.95
CA GLU A 69 -5.52 -13.25 9.04
C GLU A 69 -5.09 -12.36 7.87
N PHE A 70 -6.04 -11.66 7.23
CA PHE A 70 -5.75 -10.71 6.17
C PHE A 70 -4.74 -9.63 6.60
N PHE A 71 -4.92 -9.02 7.79
CA PHE A 71 -4.03 -7.97 8.29
C PHE A 71 -2.66 -8.47 8.80
N THR A 72 -2.54 -9.75 9.15
CA THR A 72 -1.33 -10.34 9.75
C THR A 72 -0.53 -11.23 8.81
N ALA A 73 -1.13 -11.70 7.71
CA ALA A 73 -0.44 -12.47 6.69
C ALA A 73 0.66 -11.65 6.00
N SER A 74 1.76 -12.31 5.66
CA SER A 74 2.80 -11.70 4.81
C SER A 74 2.37 -11.77 3.35
N ASN A 75 2.18 -10.62 2.75
CA ASN A 75 1.98 -10.41 1.31
C ASN A 75 3.20 -9.70 0.68
N ASN A 76 4.39 -9.92 1.23
CA ASN A 76 5.61 -9.29 0.72
C ASN A 76 5.92 -9.80 -0.70
N THR A 77 6.07 -8.88 -1.63
CA THR A 77 6.41 -9.13 -3.01
C THR A 77 7.17 -7.96 -3.64
N SER A 78 7.52 -8.06 -4.92
CA SER A 78 8.34 -7.08 -5.63
C SER A 78 7.87 -6.87 -7.06
N SER A 79 7.99 -5.62 -7.52
CA SER A 79 7.76 -5.21 -8.92
C SER A 79 9.02 -5.26 -9.79
N ALA A 80 10.14 -5.81 -9.29
CA ALA A 80 11.42 -5.88 -10.01
C ALA A 80 11.29 -6.53 -11.39
N LYS A 81 10.48 -7.59 -11.51
CA LYS A 81 10.25 -8.28 -12.79
C LYS A 81 9.57 -7.37 -13.82
N LEU A 82 8.58 -6.57 -13.40
CA LEU A 82 7.88 -5.63 -14.27
C LEU A 82 8.81 -4.48 -14.69
N LYS A 83 9.54 -3.90 -13.73
CA LYS A 83 10.50 -2.80 -13.99
C LYS A 83 11.61 -3.22 -14.96
N ALA A 84 12.05 -4.48 -14.89
CA ALA A 84 13.07 -5.00 -15.80
C ALA A 84 12.53 -5.30 -17.20
N ALA A 85 11.23 -5.53 -17.34
CA ALA A 85 10.59 -5.97 -18.59
C ALA A 85 9.89 -4.85 -19.35
N SER A 86 9.83 -3.63 -18.80
CA SER A 86 9.02 -2.53 -19.34
C SER A 86 9.67 -1.17 -19.14
N SER A 87 9.09 -0.13 -19.74
CA SER A 87 9.49 1.26 -19.47
C SER A 87 8.93 1.81 -18.15
N TRP A 88 8.17 1.03 -17.39
CA TRP A 88 7.49 1.52 -16.20
C TRP A 88 8.47 1.87 -15.06
N SER A 89 8.32 3.08 -14.52
CA SER A 89 8.95 3.53 -13.30
C SER A 89 7.92 4.24 -12.42
N PRO A 90 7.81 3.90 -11.12
CA PRO A 90 6.85 4.55 -10.23
C PRO A 90 7.24 6.01 -9.95
N LYS A 91 6.23 6.88 -9.84
CA LYS A 91 6.35 8.26 -9.37
C LYS A 91 6.54 8.31 -7.86
N TYR A 92 6.00 7.35 -7.11
CA TYR A 92 6.14 7.21 -5.67
C TYR A 92 6.78 5.86 -5.33
N PRO A 93 8.12 5.75 -5.42
CA PRO A 93 8.84 4.50 -5.19
C PRO A 93 8.62 3.88 -3.80
N THR A 94 8.18 4.67 -2.82
CA THR A 94 7.87 4.18 -1.47
C THR A 94 6.56 4.76 -0.95
N TYR A 95 5.87 4.03 -0.08
CA TYR A 95 4.66 4.50 0.57
C TYR A 95 4.88 5.82 1.36
N ARG A 96 6.10 6.07 1.81
CA ARG A 96 6.48 7.32 2.51
C ARG A 96 6.52 8.52 1.57
N GLU A 97 6.81 8.29 0.30
CA GLU A 97 6.79 9.30 -0.75
C GLU A 97 5.37 9.52 -1.32
N GLY A 98 4.54 8.48 -1.37
CA GLY A 98 3.15 8.58 -1.85
C GLY A 98 2.15 9.15 -0.84
N ILE A 99 2.24 8.77 0.45
CA ILE A 99 1.30 9.24 1.49
C ILE A 99 1.15 10.78 1.58
N PRO A 100 2.21 11.60 1.49
CA PRO A 100 2.06 13.06 1.48
C PRO A 100 1.04 13.57 0.47
N GLU A 101 1.00 12.97 -0.72
CA GLU A 101 0.02 13.32 -1.75
C GLU A 101 -1.38 12.87 -1.35
N VAL A 102 -1.55 11.60 -0.99
CA VAL A 102 -2.85 11.06 -0.55
C VAL A 102 -3.46 11.92 0.56
N VAL A 103 -2.65 12.34 1.54
CA VAL A 103 -3.10 13.20 2.63
C VAL A 103 -3.47 14.60 2.16
N ARG A 104 -2.74 15.17 1.20
CA ARG A 104 -3.08 16.46 0.59
C ARG A 104 -4.43 16.37 -0.11
N ASP A 105 -4.63 15.32 -0.91
CA ASP A 105 -5.84 15.16 -1.72
C ASP A 105 -7.05 14.89 -0.82
N TRP A 106 -6.91 14.04 0.19
CA TRP A 106 -7.96 13.81 1.19
C TRP A 106 -8.34 15.07 1.98
N LYS A 107 -7.39 15.98 2.25
CA LYS A 107 -7.71 17.30 2.83
C LYS A 107 -8.48 18.18 1.86
N ALA A 108 -8.06 18.22 0.60
CA ALA A 108 -8.75 19.01 -0.43
C ALA A 108 -10.19 18.51 -0.68
N GLU A 109 -10.41 17.20 -0.56
CA GLU A 109 -11.71 16.54 -0.71
C GLU A 109 -12.57 16.60 0.57
N GLY A 110 -12.02 17.09 1.70
CA GLY A 110 -12.74 17.20 2.97
C GLY A 110 -12.92 15.86 3.71
N PHE A 111 -12.14 14.83 3.38
CA PHE A 111 -12.12 13.57 4.11
C PHE A 111 -11.38 13.64 5.44
N LEU A 112 -10.49 14.62 5.60
CA LEU A 112 -9.76 14.87 6.84
C LEU A 112 -10.32 16.14 7.51
N LEU A 113 -10.74 15.98 8.77
CA LEU A 113 -11.23 17.05 9.65
C LEU A 113 -10.10 18.03 10.04
#